data_AF-H1Z0R4-F1
#
_entry.id   AF-H1Z0R4-F1
#
_cell.length_a   1.000
_cell.length_b   1.000
_cell.length_c   1.000
_cell.angle_alpha   90.00
_cell.angle_beta   90.00
_cell.angle_gamma   90.00
#
_symmetry.space_group_name_H-M   'P 1'
#
loop_
_entity.id
_entity.type
_entity.pdbx_description
1 polymer ?
#
loop_
_entity_poly.entity_id
_entity_poly.type
_entity_poly.pdbx_seq_one_letter_code
_entity_poly.pdbx_strand_id
1 'polypeptide(L)' 'MSKTLSISDEAYDRLINWKKSDDESLSSVILRAIPKIRTPEELDELLSRIGSLSDEDADIMTKAVEEE' A
#
# COMPACT_ATOMS: atom_id res chain seq x y z
N MET A 1 1.25 16.80 20.06
CA MET A 1 1.97 17.07 18.79
C MET A 1 1.12 16.52 17.66
N SER A 2 0.41 17.37 16.92
CA SER A 2 -0.25 16.98 15.67
C SER A 2 0.72 17.21 14.51
N LYS A 3 0.63 16.37 13.47
CA LYS A 3 1.31 16.59 12.19
C LYS A 3 0.24 16.70 11.12
N THR A 4 0.41 17.67 10.24
CA THR A 4 -0.46 17.91 9.09
C THR A 4 0.31 17.58 7.84
N LEU A 5 -0.36 16.93 6.89
CA LEU A 5 0.15 16.48 5.60
C LEU A 5 -0.87 16.89 4.54
N SER A 6 -0.40 17.33 3.39
CA SER A 6 -1.24 17.57 2.22
C SER A 6 -1.12 16.40 1.25
N ILE A 7 -2.25 15.89 0.77
CA ILE A 7 -2.34 14.79 -0.19
C ILE A 7 -3.22 15.22 -1.36
N SER A 8 -3.12 14.52 -2.49
CA SER A 8 -4.05 14.69 -3.60
C SER A 8 -5.44 14.14 -3.25
N ASP A 9 -6.45 14.61 -3.97
CA ASP A 9 -7.83 14.13 -3.82
C ASP A 9 -7.93 12.61 -4.09
N GLU A 10 -7.24 12.13 -5.12
CA GLU A 10 -7.17 10.69 -5.42
C GLU A 10 -6.60 9.88 -4.25
N ALA A 11 -5.53 10.38 -3.61
CA ALA A 11 -4.95 9.71 -2.46
C ALA A 11 -5.88 9.73 -1.24
N TYR A 12 -6.67 10.80 -1.08
CA TYR A 12 -7.70 10.89 -0.05
C TYR A 12 -8.79 9.84 -0.27
N ASP A 13 -9.32 9.71 -1.48
CA ASP A 13 -10.37 8.73 -1.80
C ASP A 13 -9.90 7.29 -1.55
N ARG A 14 -8.65 6.99 -1.93
CA ARG A 14 -8.02 5.69 -1.64
C ARG A 14 -7.93 5.41 -0.14
N LEU A 15 -7.56 6.41 0.67
CA LEU A 15 -7.50 6.27 2.12
C LEU A 15 -8.88 6.04 2.75
N ILE A 16 -9.93 6.67 2.22
CA ILE A 16 -11.30 6.43 2.68
C ILE A 16 -11.71 4.99 2.40
N ASN A 17 -11.42 4.47 1.21
CA ASN A 17 -11.73 3.09 0.83
C ASN A 17 -10.99 2.04 1.66
N TRP A 18 -9.89 2.40 2.32
CA TRP A 18 -9.13 1.49 3.19
C TRP A 18 -9.63 1.43 4.63
N LYS A 19 -10.60 2.28 5.00
CA LYS A 19 -11.25 2.20 6.30
C LYS A 19 -11.99 0.87 6.46
N LYS A 20 -11.88 0.27 7.64
CA LYS A 20 -12.63 -0.94 8.02
C LYS A 20 -14.02 -0.63 8.57
N SER A 21 -14.23 0.60 9.02
CA SER A 21 -15.52 1.11 9.51
C SER A 21 -15.55 2.63 9.36
N ASP A 22 -16.76 3.20 9.34
CA ASP A 22 -16.93 4.65 9.19
C ASP A 22 -16.27 5.43 10.34
N ASP A 23 -16.29 4.85 11.55
CA ASP A 23 -15.69 5.42 12.76
C ASP A 23 -14.15 5.35 12.81
N GLU A 24 -13.49 4.63 11.89
CA GLU A 24 -12.03 4.56 11.86
C GLU A 24 -11.43 5.91 11.48
N SER A 25 -10.42 6.39 12.22
CA SER A 25 -9.71 7.62 11.87
C SER A 25 -8.73 7.40 10.70
N LEU A 26 -8.57 8.40 9.84
CA LEU A 26 -7.59 8.33 8.73
C LEU A 26 -6.15 8.13 9.24
N SER A 27 -5.80 8.72 10.38
CA SER A 27 -4.50 8.50 11.03
C SER A 27 -4.27 7.03 11.38
N SER A 28 -5.30 6.32 11.84
CA SER A 28 -5.23 4.87 12.11
C SER A 28 -4.99 4.08 10.83
N VAL A 29 -5.72 4.42 9.76
CA VAL A 29 -5.53 3.80 8.44
C VAL A 29 -4.09 3.99 7.95
N ILE A 30 -3.58 5.21 8.01
CA ILE A 30 -2.21 5.55 7.60
C ILE A 30 -1.19 4.74 8.40
N LEU A 31 -1.31 4.72 9.74
CA LEU A 31 -0.37 3.98 10.59
C LEU A 31 -0.47 2.46 10.44
N ARG A 32 -1.61 1.94 9.97
CA ARG A 32 -1.81 0.52 9.64
C ARG A 32 -1.24 0.16 8.27
N ALA A 33 -1.41 1.05 7.29
CA ALA A 33 -0.98 0.85 5.91
C ALA A 33 0.51 1.10 5.72
N ILE A 34 1.09 2.05 6.48
CA ILE A 34 2.53 2.21 6.54
C ILE A 34 3.09 0.93 7.14
N PRO A 35 3.98 0.22 6.43
CA PRO A 35 4.63 -0.96 6.97
C PRO A 35 5.25 -0.60 8.32
N LYS A 36 5.18 -1.47 9.33
CA LYS A 36 5.89 -1.30 10.62
C LYS A 36 7.42 -1.35 10.49
N ILE A 37 7.90 -1.19 9.27
CA ILE A 37 9.28 -1.11 8.84
C ILE A 37 9.77 0.27 9.26
N ARG A 38 10.54 0.29 10.33
CA ARG A 38 11.05 1.50 10.97
C ARG A 38 12.35 1.95 10.32
N THR A 39 13.02 1.08 9.56
CA THR A 39 14.30 1.41 8.91
C THR A 39 14.33 0.99 7.43
N PRO A 40 15.12 1.68 6.60
CA PRO A 40 15.33 1.29 5.20
C PRO A 40 15.82 -0.15 5.02
N GLU A 41 16.59 -0.68 5.98
CA GLU A 41 17.11 -2.05 5.94
C GLU A 41 16.00 -3.09 6.16
N GLU A 42 15.04 -2.82 7.06
CA GLU A 42 13.86 -3.66 7.24
C GLU A 42 12.95 -3.66 5.99
N LEU A 43 12.98 -2.58 5.20
CA LEU A 43 12.26 -2.48 3.93
C LEU A 43 12.90 -3.38 2.88
N ASP A 44 14.22 -3.29 2.74
CA ASP A 44 15.00 -4.09 1.79
C ASP A 44 14.90 -5.59 2.09
N GLU A 45 14.88 -5.98 3.38
CA GLU A 45 14.66 -7.37 3.79
C GLU A 45 13.26 -7.87 3.43
N LEU A 46 12.23 -7.03 3.52
CA LEU A 46 10.88 -7.41 3.13
C LEU A 46 10.69 -7.44 1.62
N LEU A 47 11.28 -6.50 0.89
CA LEU A 47 11.27 -6.48 -0.57
C LEU A 47 12.04 -7.68 -1.15
N SER A 48 13.15 -8.09 -0.53
CA SER A 48 13.89 -9.30 -0.94
C SER A 48 13.15 -10.61 -0.63
N ARG A 49 12.21 -10.61 0.33
CA ARG A 49 11.31 -11.74 0.61
C ARG A 49 10.11 -11.82 -0.32
N ILE A 50 9.71 -10.70 -0.91
CA ILE A 50 8.83 -10.70 -2.08
C ILE A 50 9.70 -11.20 -3.22
N GLY A 51 9.78 -12.53 -3.37
CA GLY A 51 10.56 -13.17 -4.40
C GLY A 51 10.27 -12.53 -5.77
N SER A 52 11.27 -12.54 -6.65
CA SER A 52 11.09 -12.15 -8.04
C SER A 52 9.86 -12.86 -8.61
N LEU A 53 8.95 -12.09 -9.22
CA LEU A 53 7.84 -12.64 -9.98
C LEU A 53 8.39 -13.71 -10.92
N SER A 54 7.83 -14.91 -10.87
CA SER A 54 8.15 -15.90 -11.88
C SER A 54 7.62 -15.40 -13.24
N ASP A 55 8.22 -15.88 -14.33
CA ASP A 55 7.73 -15.54 -15.67
C ASP A 55 6.24 -15.91 -15.83
N GLU A 56 5.79 -16.95 -15.11
CA GLU A 56 4.40 -17.40 -15.09
C GLU A 56 3.46 -16.40 -14.36
N ASP A 57 3.91 -15.78 -13.26
CA ASP A 57 3.16 -14.72 -12.58
C ASP A 57 3.07 -13.45 -13.44
N ALA A 58 4.15 -13.13 -14.17
CA ALA A 58 4.20 -11.98 -15.08
C ALA A 58 3.23 -12.15 -16.27
N ASP A 59 3.14 -13.36 -16.82
CA ASP A 59 2.19 -13.70 -17.90
C ASP A 59 0.74 -13.59 -17.44
N ILE A 60 0.42 -14.01 -16.22
CA ILE A 60 -0.92 -13.89 -15.64
C ILE A 60 -1.32 -12.42 -15.50
N MET A 61 -0.40 -11.58 -14.99
CA MET A 61 -0.65 -10.15 -14.84
C MET A 61 -0.83 -9.44 -16.20
N THR A 62 -0.04 -9.82 -17.20
CA THR A 62 -0.14 -9.25 -18.56
C THR A 62 -1.51 -9.54 -19.18
N LYS A 63 -1.97 -10.80 -19.09
CA LYS A 63 -3.29 -11.19 -19.61
C LYS A 63 -4.44 -10.48 -18.91
N ALA A 64 -4.34 -10.26 -17.60
CA ALA A 64 -5.38 -9.57 -16.84
C ALA A 64 -5.53 -8.08 -17.23
N VAL A 65 -4.48 -7.46 -17.78
CA VAL A 65 -4.52 -6.07 -18.28
C VAL A 65 -4.98 -5.99 -19.74
N GLU A 66 -4.74 -7.04 -20.54
CA GLU A 66 -5.14 -7.09 -21.96
C GLU A 66 -6.61 -7.53 -22.16
N GLU A 67 -7.25 -8.13 -21.16
CA GLU A 67 -8.66 -8.55 -21.21
C GLU A 67 -9.66 -7.46 -20.75
N GLU A 68 -9.21 -6.22 -20.49
CA GLU A 68 -10.08 -5.03 -20.30
C GLU A 68 -10.25 -4.16 -21.57
#